data_AF-A0A0F8YAN1-F1
#
_entry.id   AF-A0A0F8YAN1-F1
#
_cell.length_a   1.000
_cell.length_b   1.000
_cell.length_c   1.000
_cell.angle_alpha   90.00
_cell.angle_beta   90.00
_cell.angle_gamma   90.00
#
_symmetry.space_group_name_H-M   'P 1'
#
loop_
_entity.id
_entity.type
_entity.pdbx_description
1 polymer ?
#
loop_
_entity_poly.entity_id
_entity_poly.type
_entity_poly.pdbx_seq_one_letter_code
_entity_poly.pdbx_strand_id
1 'polypeptide(L)'
;LLSIVIILISILNIVNTSTFAGTDAWLHISLVKYITKINYIPMDSYFGSLGLHIFGAVVHFFSGLDLLLLPKYFGFYTIPLASLIVYNLLMRIFKNKNLAIFGVFLLVSSFGFSWFMMVQFWPTSIALIQGLVIFFILYVRLQGLIKEQIPKKEEIFANILFSYTLLIFIFISSFLTHSLLTMILVTSYLWLYLIYFVKNYRRGFDLLLIIVFFSIFFIFYFFNISTGHFQVFDPFRIVPWYYLLFGALASIFAIALILLRYRKSIDFSKGLFASIIAGTKKRIYKKIEDRFLFPLIFGLIIILSIVFTLFTLTVFNISISVVIYFIEMLIFSSFAIWGSLIFQYKPRGKPVFLWGLAINLMSLFMLLYDTMMGMTTFFLRVYFLTTIMISIGFVSYMYKLVKTNSFQKRKFKIFLVSIIIFSVYSQNLLDSTNIDIFNLREREVNSIQWYSNYNSNERVIIAKNGWHAIFMYYDYPFEDQNKEITLESIHFFFIVDNQLVHPDLHISNGSNILKDLKLGYNTEVILVLPKDYYSPLSWRFFDQLSEEETEAYYNLEYLNRIFSAKGEDGEETPYYWVI
;
A
#
# COMPACT_ATOMS: atom_id res chain seq x y z
N LEU A 1 -23.16 -15.12 2.04
CA LEU A 1 -22.35 -15.04 0.80
C LEU A 1 -21.10 -14.18 0.97
N LEU A 2 -21.18 -12.86 1.22
CA LEU A 2 -19.97 -12.02 1.37
C LEU A 2 -18.99 -12.55 2.43
N SER A 3 -19.47 -12.93 3.62
CA SER A 3 -18.61 -13.51 4.66
C SER A 3 -17.92 -14.80 4.19
N ILE A 4 -18.62 -15.63 3.40
CA ILE A 4 -18.05 -16.85 2.81
C ILE A 4 -16.95 -16.47 1.82
N VAL A 5 -17.18 -15.48 0.96
CA VAL A 5 -16.16 -14.98 0.02
C VAL A 5 -14.92 -14.45 0.75
N ILE A 6 -15.10 -13.65 1.80
CA ILE A 6 -13.98 -13.12 2.62
C ILE A 6 -13.18 -14.26 3.25
N ILE A 7 -13.85 -15.28 3.80
CA ILE A 7 -13.18 -16.44 4.38
C ILE A 7 -12.44 -17.22 3.29
N LEU A 8 -13.06 -17.47 2.13
CA LEU A 8 -12.43 -18.19 1.02
C LEU A 8 -11.19 -17.46 0.49
N ILE A 9 -11.23 -16.13 0.36
CA ILE A 9 -10.06 -15.34 -0.03
C ILE A 9 -8.95 -15.46 1.01
N SER A 10 -9.31 -15.46 2.30
CA SER A 10 -8.33 -15.64 3.37
C SER A 10 -7.67 -17.03 3.30
N ILE A 11 -8.47 -18.10 3.11
CA ILE A 11 -7.97 -19.47 2.91
C ILE A 11 -7.06 -19.54 1.67
N LEU A 12 -7.48 -18.96 0.56
CA LEU A 12 -6.72 -18.96 -0.69
C LEU A 12 -5.32 -18.36 -0.50
N ASN A 13 -5.21 -17.25 0.23
CA ASN A 13 -3.90 -16.63 0.53
C ASN A 13 -2.96 -17.54 1.34
N ILE A 14 -3.50 -18.35 2.25
CA ILE A 14 -2.72 -19.34 3.01
C ILE A 14 -2.23 -20.47 2.11
N VAL A 15 -3.12 -20.98 1.26
CA VAL A 15 -2.83 -22.13 0.40
C VAL A 15 -1.87 -21.74 -0.72
N ASN A 16 -1.98 -20.52 -1.24
CA ASN A 16 -1.17 -20.03 -2.35
C ASN A 16 0.25 -19.63 -1.94
N THR A 17 0.60 -19.64 -0.65
CA THR A 17 1.96 -19.31 -0.19
C THR A 17 2.58 -20.49 0.55
N SER A 18 3.79 -20.89 0.14
CA SER A 18 4.54 -21.97 0.80
C SER A 18 4.85 -21.58 2.25
N THR A 19 5.55 -20.45 2.42
CA THR A 19 5.92 -19.91 3.73
C THR A 19 4.97 -18.78 4.12
N PHE A 20 5.08 -17.62 3.48
CA PHE A 20 4.16 -16.48 3.59
C PHE A 20 4.45 -15.45 2.49
N ALA A 21 3.61 -14.43 2.37
CA ALA A 21 3.74 -13.40 1.35
C ALA A 21 4.79 -12.32 1.70
N GLY A 22 5.72 -12.05 0.77
CA GLY A 22 6.72 -11.00 0.81
C GLY A 22 8.03 -11.38 1.50
N THR A 23 9.15 -10.80 1.04
CA THR A 23 10.47 -10.92 1.67
C THR A 23 10.58 -10.07 2.94
N ASP A 24 9.95 -8.90 2.96
CA ASP A 24 9.98 -7.96 4.08
C ASP A 24 9.39 -8.51 5.39
N ALA A 25 8.43 -9.43 5.29
CA ALA A 25 7.82 -10.06 6.45
C ALA A 25 8.85 -10.80 7.32
N TRP A 26 9.95 -11.30 6.74
CA TRP A 26 11.07 -11.91 7.48
C TRP A 26 11.69 -10.95 8.48
N LEU A 27 11.96 -9.70 8.08
CA LEU A 27 12.54 -8.70 8.99
C LEU A 27 11.61 -8.44 10.17
N HIS A 28 10.31 -8.33 9.89
CA HIS A 28 9.33 -8.05 10.92
C HIS A 28 9.15 -9.20 11.90
N ILE A 29 9.15 -10.46 11.45
CA ILE A 29 9.11 -11.59 12.38
C ILE A 29 10.42 -11.77 13.15
N SER A 30 11.57 -11.38 12.60
CA SER A 30 12.86 -11.34 13.34
C SER A 30 12.80 -10.33 14.48
N LEU A 31 12.20 -9.15 14.25
CA LEU A 31 11.98 -8.15 15.31
C LEU A 31 10.96 -8.64 16.36
N VAL A 32 9.90 -9.33 15.94
CA VAL A 32 8.96 -9.97 16.89
C VAL A 32 9.68 -11.06 17.70
N LYS A 33 10.53 -11.88 17.07
CA LYS A 33 11.38 -12.88 17.73
C LYS A 33 12.29 -12.24 18.76
N TYR A 34 12.93 -11.11 18.42
CA TYR A 34 13.75 -10.33 19.32
C TYR A 34 12.94 -9.88 20.55
N ILE A 35 11.80 -9.23 20.34
CA ILE A 35 10.93 -8.73 21.42
C ILE A 35 10.46 -9.87 22.33
N THR A 36 10.04 -10.99 21.74
CA THR A 36 9.46 -12.11 22.48
C THR A 36 10.50 -12.93 23.24
N LYS A 37 11.72 -13.10 22.69
CA LYS A 37 12.80 -13.87 23.33
C LYS A 37 13.64 -13.07 24.31
N ILE A 38 13.98 -11.81 24.02
CA ILE A 38 14.80 -10.95 24.90
C ILE A 38 13.93 -10.12 25.86
N ASN A 39 12.62 -9.96 25.58
CA ASN A 39 11.75 -9.06 26.33
C ASN A 39 12.25 -7.61 26.34
N TYR A 40 12.85 -7.19 25.22
CA TYR A 40 13.35 -5.84 24.98
C TYR A 40 12.84 -5.31 23.64
N ILE A 41 12.54 -4.01 23.57
CA ILE A 41 12.13 -3.35 22.34
C ILE A 41 13.37 -2.73 21.71
N PRO A 42 13.85 -3.24 20.56
CA PRO A 42 15.05 -2.71 19.90
C PRO A 42 14.71 -1.38 19.23
N MET A 43 14.89 -0.27 19.96
CA MET A 43 14.50 1.07 19.52
C MET A 43 15.33 1.64 18.36
N ASP A 44 16.52 1.09 18.09
CA ASP A 44 17.44 1.58 17.05
C ASP A 44 17.30 0.83 15.72
N SER A 45 17.06 -0.49 15.75
CA SER A 45 16.77 -1.33 14.55
C SER A 45 15.37 -1.10 13.97
N TYR A 46 14.82 0.07 14.30
CA TYR A 46 13.41 0.35 14.38
C TYR A 46 13.02 1.26 13.22
N PHE A 47 12.73 0.64 12.07
CA PHE A 47 12.19 1.34 10.90
C PHE A 47 10.71 1.75 11.10
N GLY A 48 10.44 2.52 12.16
CA GLY A 48 9.19 3.25 12.40
C GLY A 48 7.91 2.43 12.60
N SER A 49 8.00 1.12 12.91
CA SER A 49 6.89 0.16 12.76
C SER A 49 6.46 -0.61 14.04
N LEU A 50 6.62 -0.03 15.23
CA LEU A 50 6.38 -0.63 16.57
C LEU A 50 4.98 -1.17 16.70
N GLY A 51 4.01 -0.46 16.14
CA GLY A 51 2.63 -0.91 16.21
C GLY A 51 2.46 -2.31 15.61
N LEU A 52 3.16 -2.63 14.51
CA LEU A 52 3.15 -3.97 13.92
C LEU A 52 3.87 -4.99 14.81
N HIS A 53 5.05 -4.65 15.33
CA HIS A 53 5.86 -5.59 16.12
C HIS A 53 5.25 -5.90 17.48
N ILE A 54 4.70 -4.89 18.17
CA ILE A 54 3.92 -5.10 19.40
C ILE A 54 2.68 -5.94 19.08
N PHE A 55 1.97 -5.63 17.99
CA PHE A 55 0.82 -6.44 17.57
C PHE A 55 1.22 -7.90 17.34
N GLY A 56 2.30 -8.16 16.60
CA GLY A 56 2.82 -9.51 16.35
C GLY A 56 3.23 -10.23 17.63
N ALA A 57 3.94 -9.54 18.53
CA ALA A 57 4.35 -10.11 19.82
C ALA A 57 3.15 -10.46 20.70
N VAL A 58 2.15 -9.58 20.80
CA VAL A 58 0.91 -9.84 21.54
C VAL A 58 0.17 -11.06 20.95
N VAL A 59 0.03 -11.14 19.62
CA VAL A 59 -0.61 -12.30 19.00
C VAL A 59 0.19 -13.57 19.31
N HIS A 60 1.52 -13.56 19.17
CA HIS A 60 2.37 -14.69 19.52
C HIS A 60 2.14 -15.15 20.97
N PHE A 61 2.26 -14.21 21.93
CA PHE A 61 2.16 -14.51 23.36
C PHE A 61 0.80 -15.09 23.75
N PHE A 62 -0.31 -14.55 23.22
CA PHE A 62 -1.66 -14.99 23.62
C PHE A 62 -2.20 -16.18 22.83
N SER A 63 -1.74 -16.40 21.58
CA SER A 63 -2.20 -17.52 20.76
C SER A 63 -1.29 -18.74 20.80
N GLY A 64 -0.02 -18.57 21.19
CA GLY A 64 0.99 -19.61 21.07
C GLY A 64 1.35 -19.97 19.63
N LEU A 65 0.89 -19.19 18.64
CA LEU A 65 1.24 -19.41 17.23
C LEU A 65 2.74 -19.24 17.01
N ASP A 66 3.35 -20.16 16.28
CA ASP A 66 4.74 -20.00 15.82
C ASP A 66 4.90 -18.66 15.06
N LEU A 67 6.04 -18.01 15.24
CA LEU A 67 6.37 -16.74 14.60
C LEU A 67 6.32 -16.84 13.06
N LEU A 68 6.68 -17.99 12.48
CA LEU A 68 6.57 -18.21 11.03
C LEU A 68 5.12 -18.26 10.54
N LEU A 69 4.18 -18.63 11.42
CA LEU A 69 2.76 -18.70 11.10
C LEU A 69 2.08 -17.32 11.21
N LEU A 70 2.65 -16.37 11.95
CA LEU A 70 2.06 -15.03 12.11
C LEU A 70 1.83 -14.34 10.75
N PRO A 71 2.82 -14.21 9.84
CA PRO A 71 2.59 -13.61 8.54
C PRO A 71 1.63 -14.42 7.68
N LYS A 72 1.68 -15.75 7.76
CA LYS A 72 0.82 -16.65 6.98
C LYS A 72 -0.65 -16.44 7.31
N TYR A 73 -0.98 -16.27 8.59
CA TYR A 73 -2.36 -16.02 9.04
C TYR A 73 -2.74 -14.53 9.10
N PHE A 74 -1.85 -13.60 8.73
CA PHE A 74 -2.10 -12.17 8.88
C PHE A 74 -3.35 -11.69 8.12
N GLY A 75 -3.55 -12.18 6.90
CA GLY A 75 -4.72 -11.90 6.08
C GLY A 75 -6.07 -12.27 6.71
N PHE A 76 -6.09 -13.28 7.61
CA PHE A 76 -7.30 -13.66 8.36
C PHE A 76 -7.73 -12.61 9.40
N TYR A 77 -6.83 -11.71 9.79
CA TYR A 77 -7.15 -10.62 10.71
C TYR A 77 -7.46 -9.34 9.95
N THR A 78 -6.61 -8.98 8.99
CA THR A 78 -6.69 -7.68 8.29
C THR A 78 -7.86 -7.63 7.30
N ILE A 79 -8.09 -8.67 6.48
CA ILE A 79 -9.14 -8.66 5.45
C ILE A 79 -10.53 -8.53 6.09
N PRO A 80 -10.93 -9.32 7.11
CA PRO A 80 -12.24 -9.15 7.73
C PRO A 80 -12.41 -7.80 8.44
N LEU A 81 -11.37 -7.31 9.12
CA LEU A 81 -11.44 -6.04 9.85
C LEU A 81 -11.53 -4.84 8.89
N ALA A 82 -10.73 -4.84 7.82
CA ALA A 82 -10.83 -3.87 6.74
C ALA A 82 -12.20 -3.91 6.05
N SER A 83 -12.70 -5.12 5.77
CA SER A 83 -14.04 -5.33 5.19
C SER A 83 -15.14 -4.77 6.09
N LEU A 84 -15.03 -4.94 7.41
CA LEU A 84 -16.00 -4.44 8.38
C LEU A 84 -16.02 -2.91 8.45
N ILE A 85 -14.85 -2.26 8.50
CA ILE A 85 -14.79 -0.79 8.55
C ILE A 85 -15.30 -0.18 7.24
N VAL A 86 -14.93 -0.76 6.09
CA VAL A 86 -15.44 -0.32 4.78
C VAL A 86 -16.93 -0.57 4.65
N TYR A 87 -17.45 -1.72 5.11
CA TYR A 87 -18.89 -1.99 5.15
C TYR A 87 -19.64 -0.90 5.94
N ASN A 88 -19.16 -0.59 7.14
CA ASN A 88 -19.77 0.43 8.01
C ASN A 88 -19.75 1.82 7.36
N LEU A 89 -18.64 2.17 6.69
CA LEU A 89 -18.53 3.41 5.95
C LEU A 89 -19.53 3.47 4.78
N LEU A 90 -19.58 2.43 3.94
CA LEU A 90 -20.50 2.34 2.80
C LEU A 90 -21.97 2.35 3.27
N MET A 91 -22.29 1.68 4.38
CA MET A 91 -23.62 1.71 4.99
C MET A 91 -24.03 3.14 5.39
N ARG A 92 -23.10 3.94 5.95
CA ARG A 92 -23.37 5.34 6.32
C ARG A 92 -23.54 6.25 5.10
N ILE A 93 -22.76 6.01 4.04
CA ILE A 93 -22.78 6.80 2.80
C ILE A 93 -24.07 6.52 2.02
N PHE A 94 -24.37 5.24 1.74
CA PHE A 94 -25.43 4.83 0.83
C PHE A 94 -26.76 4.55 1.51
N LYS A 95 -26.76 4.20 2.80
CA LYS A 95 -27.96 3.73 3.54
C LYS A 95 -28.64 2.55 2.83
N ASN A 96 -27.85 1.65 2.25
CA ASN A 96 -28.35 0.49 1.51
C ASN A 96 -27.41 -0.70 1.75
N LYS A 97 -27.96 -1.77 2.34
CA LYS A 97 -27.23 -2.99 2.70
C LYS A 97 -26.58 -3.66 1.49
N ASN A 98 -27.32 -3.80 0.39
CA ASN A 98 -26.84 -4.51 -0.79
C ASN A 98 -25.70 -3.76 -1.49
N LEU A 99 -25.77 -2.44 -1.55
CA LEU A 99 -24.70 -1.62 -2.11
C LEU A 99 -23.45 -1.62 -1.23
N ALA A 100 -23.61 -1.64 0.10
CA ALA A 100 -22.47 -1.77 1.01
C ALA A 100 -21.80 -3.14 0.87
N ILE A 101 -22.59 -4.22 0.83
CA ILE A 101 -22.08 -5.58 0.59
C ILE A 101 -21.34 -5.65 -0.76
N PHE A 102 -21.93 -5.11 -1.82
CA PHE A 102 -21.33 -5.10 -3.15
C PHE A 102 -20.03 -4.30 -3.19
N GLY A 103 -19.96 -3.14 -2.52
CA GLY A 103 -18.74 -2.33 -2.47
C GLY A 103 -17.59 -3.01 -1.73
N VAL A 104 -17.88 -3.75 -0.64
CA VAL A 104 -16.86 -4.56 0.04
C VAL A 104 -16.40 -5.72 -0.83
N PHE A 105 -17.35 -6.45 -1.45
CA PHE A 105 -17.02 -7.53 -2.39
C PHE A 105 -16.06 -7.04 -3.48
N LEU A 106 -16.40 -5.92 -4.12
CA LEU A 106 -15.60 -5.31 -5.17
C LEU A 106 -14.25 -4.81 -4.66
N LEU A 107 -14.16 -4.23 -3.45
CA LEU A 107 -12.87 -3.81 -2.93
C LEU A 107 -11.94 -5.01 -2.69
N VAL A 108 -12.43 -6.12 -2.13
CA VAL A 108 -11.61 -7.28 -1.76
C VAL A 108 -11.29 -8.16 -2.98
N SER A 109 -12.13 -8.14 -4.02
CA SER A 109 -11.97 -8.98 -5.21
C SER A 109 -11.39 -8.24 -6.42
N SER A 110 -10.94 -7.00 -6.25
CA SER A 110 -10.44 -6.14 -7.32
C SER A 110 -9.26 -5.28 -6.83
N PHE A 111 -8.58 -4.61 -7.77
CA PHE A 111 -7.65 -3.50 -7.49
C PHE A 111 -6.39 -3.89 -6.69
N GLY A 112 -6.08 -5.19 -6.58
CA GLY A 112 -4.95 -5.66 -5.80
C GLY A 112 -5.04 -5.34 -4.30
N PHE A 113 -6.21 -4.90 -3.81
CA PHE A 113 -6.35 -4.41 -2.43
C PHE A 113 -6.05 -5.50 -1.40
N SER A 114 -6.53 -6.73 -1.65
CA SER A 114 -6.26 -7.86 -0.76
C SER A 114 -4.76 -8.15 -0.72
N TRP A 115 -4.13 -8.37 -1.87
CA TRP A 115 -2.72 -8.72 -1.94
C TRP A 115 -1.78 -7.62 -1.41
N PHE A 116 -1.85 -6.42 -1.99
CA PHE A 116 -0.89 -5.35 -1.69
C PHE A 116 -1.13 -4.64 -0.35
N MET A 117 -2.36 -4.63 0.15
CA MET A 117 -2.70 -3.85 1.35
C MET A 117 -3.08 -4.70 2.55
N MET A 118 -3.45 -5.96 2.41
CA MET A 118 -4.01 -6.75 3.52
C MET A 118 -3.25 -8.05 3.81
N VAL A 119 -2.74 -8.75 2.79
CA VAL A 119 -2.16 -10.10 2.95
C VAL A 119 -0.74 -10.07 3.49
N GLN A 120 0.08 -9.13 3.03
CA GLN A 120 1.48 -9.02 3.47
C GLN A 120 1.56 -8.59 4.93
N PHE A 121 2.41 -9.24 5.73
CA PHE A 121 2.68 -8.86 7.11
C PHE A 121 3.49 -7.56 7.15
N TRP A 122 2.80 -6.45 6.91
CA TRP A 122 3.40 -5.14 6.69
C TRP A 122 2.59 -4.07 7.43
N PRO A 123 3.23 -3.01 7.97
CA PRO A 123 2.56 -2.05 8.85
C PRO A 123 1.45 -1.23 8.16
N THR A 124 1.46 -1.14 6.83
CA THR A 124 0.44 -0.36 6.08
C THR A 124 -0.97 -0.87 6.31
N SER A 125 -1.17 -2.19 6.45
CA SER A 125 -2.50 -2.80 6.62
C SER A 125 -3.18 -2.31 7.89
N ILE A 126 -2.47 -2.37 9.02
CA ILE A 126 -2.97 -1.95 10.33
C ILE A 126 -3.19 -0.43 10.37
N ALA A 127 -2.21 0.34 9.89
CA ALA A 127 -2.32 1.81 9.85
C ALA A 127 -3.46 2.28 8.92
N LEU A 128 -3.71 1.59 7.80
CA LEU A 128 -4.85 1.87 6.94
C LEU A 128 -6.17 1.63 7.68
N ILE A 129 -6.32 0.48 8.34
CA ILE A 129 -7.54 0.17 9.10
C ILE A 129 -7.79 1.22 10.18
N GLN A 130 -6.76 1.58 10.95
CA GLN A 130 -6.85 2.60 11.99
C GLN A 130 -7.19 3.99 11.41
N GLY A 131 -6.54 4.37 10.31
CA GLY A 131 -6.86 5.60 9.58
C GLY A 131 -8.29 5.63 9.04
N LEU A 132 -8.82 4.52 8.52
CA LEU A 132 -10.22 4.40 8.11
C LEU A 132 -11.18 4.49 9.29
N VAL A 133 -10.82 3.98 10.47
CA VAL A 133 -11.60 4.16 11.70
C VAL A 133 -11.63 5.64 12.10
N ILE A 134 -10.49 6.34 12.04
CA ILE A 134 -10.42 7.80 12.26
C ILE A 134 -11.38 8.51 11.31
N PHE A 135 -11.29 8.22 10.01
CA PHE A 135 -12.17 8.80 9.00
C PHE A 135 -13.64 8.48 9.26
N PHE A 136 -13.97 7.24 9.60
CA PHE A 136 -15.34 6.81 9.87
C PHE A 136 -15.97 7.61 11.01
N ILE A 137 -15.28 7.73 12.15
CA ILE A 137 -15.77 8.49 13.31
C ILE A 137 -15.92 9.97 12.96
N LEU A 138 -14.89 10.56 12.33
CA LEU A 138 -14.93 11.94 11.87
C LEU A 138 -16.08 12.18 10.88
N TYR A 139 -16.29 11.27 9.92
CA TYR A 139 -17.36 11.33 8.93
C TYR A 139 -18.75 11.24 9.57
N VAL A 140 -18.93 10.38 10.59
CA VAL A 140 -20.18 10.30 11.36
C VAL A 140 -20.47 11.63 12.08
N ARG A 141 -19.46 12.23 12.70
CA ARG A 141 -19.58 13.56 13.33
C ARG A 141 -19.93 14.62 12.30
N LEU A 142 -19.19 14.68 11.19
CA LEU A 142 -19.44 15.62 10.09
C LEU A 142 -20.88 15.48 9.55
N GLN A 143 -21.40 14.26 9.38
CA GLN A 143 -22.79 14.01 8.98
C GLN A 143 -23.82 14.66 9.92
N GLY A 144 -23.51 14.74 11.22
CA GLY A 144 -24.33 15.46 12.21
C GLY A 144 -24.30 16.97 12.03
N LEU A 145 -23.21 17.52 11.50
CA LEU A 145 -22.98 18.97 11.34
C LEU A 145 -23.41 19.52 9.96
N ILE A 146 -23.43 18.68 8.92
CA ILE A 146 -23.84 19.06 7.55
C ILE A 146 -25.36 19.02 7.33
N LYS A 147 -26.10 19.62 8.26
CA LYS A 147 -27.56 19.83 8.16
C LYS A 147 -27.88 21.14 7.43
N GLU A 148 -29.11 21.28 6.94
CA GLU A 148 -29.60 22.53 6.31
C GLU A 148 -29.50 23.71 7.28
N GLN A 149 -30.03 23.53 8.50
CA GLN A 149 -29.84 24.47 9.59
C GLN A 149 -28.39 24.45 10.11
N ILE A 150 -27.93 25.60 10.62
CA ILE A 150 -26.61 25.70 11.22
C ILE A 150 -26.61 24.96 12.57
N PRO A 151 -25.65 24.08 12.84
CA PRO A 151 -25.62 23.33 14.09
C PRO A 151 -25.47 24.25 15.31
N LYS A 152 -26.15 23.89 16.40
CA LYS A 152 -26.03 24.55 17.71
C LYS A 152 -24.73 24.11 18.40
N LYS A 153 -24.29 24.87 19.41
CA LYS A 153 -23.09 24.52 20.17
C LYS A 153 -23.25 23.15 20.85
N GLU A 154 -24.41 22.85 21.44
CA GLU A 154 -24.64 21.55 22.09
C GLU A 154 -24.41 20.36 21.12
N GLU A 155 -24.82 20.49 19.85
CA GLU A 155 -24.63 19.44 18.85
C GLU A 155 -23.15 19.22 18.48
N ILE A 156 -22.32 20.26 18.56
CA ILE A 156 -20.88 20.19 18.24
C ILE A 156 -20.11 19.51 19.37
N PHE A 157 -20.44 19.87 20.62
CA PHE A 157 -19.77 19.39 21.83
C PHE A 157 -20.32 18.04 22.32
N ALA A 158 -21.41 17.52 21.73
CA ALA A 158 -21.94 16.20 22.06
C ALA A 158 -20.88 15.11 21.92
N ASN A 159 -20.62 14.39 23.03
CA ASN A 159 -19.65 13.30 23.14
C ASN A 159 -18.23 13.65 22.65
N ILE A 160 -17.86 14.93 22.68
CA ILE A 160 -16.59 15.38 22.09
C ILE A 160 -15.38 14.84 22.84
N LEU A 161 -15.43 14.84 24.18
CA LEU A 161 -14.31 14.38 25.03
C LEU A 161 -13.96 12.94 24.69
N PHE A 162 -14.95 12.03 24.81
CA PHE A 162 -14.78 10.62 24.48
C PHE A 162 -14.31 10.41 23.04
N SER A 163 -14.96 11.08 22.07
CA SER A 163 -14.62 10.91 20.65
C SER A 163 -13.19 11.36 20.35
N TYR A 164 -12.77 12.50 20.89
CA TYR A 164 -11.45 13.08 20.62
C TYR A 164 -10.35 12.30 21.33
N THR A 165 -10.56 11.91 22.58
CA THR A 165 -9.62 11.04 23.31
C THR A 165 -9.40 9.72 22.58
N LEU A 166 -10.48 9.05 22.16
CA LEU A 166 -10.39 7.81 21.39
C LEU A 166 -9.63 8.03 20.07
N LEU A 167 -9.97 9.09 19.33
CA LEU A 167 -9.33 9.42 18.06
C LEU A 167 -7.84 9.74 18.22
N ILE A 168 -7.43 10.39 19.30
CA ILE A 168 -6.01 10.66 19.62
C ILE A 168 -5.26 9.35 19.88
N PHE A 169 -5.82 8.42 20.66
CA PHE A 169 -5.18 7.12 20.89
C PHE A 169 -5.04 6.31 19.60
N ILE A 170 -6.08 6.28 18.76
CA ILE A 170 -6.02 5.58 17.46
C ILE A 170 -4.99 6.26 16.55
N PHE A 171 -4.91 7.59 16.54
CA PHE A 171 -3.92 8.33 15.76
C PHE A 171 -2.49 8.00 16.21
N ILE A 172 -2.20 8.04 17.52
CA ILE A 172 -0.87 7.71 18.05
C ILE A 172 -0.51 6.26 17.69
N SER A 173 -1.44 5.32 17.88
CA SER A 173 -1.22 3.92 17.52
C SER A 173 -0.94 3.75 16.03
N SER A 174 -1.72 4.42 15.17
CA SER A 174 -1.51 4.39 13.71
C SER A 174 -0.18 5.02 13.32
N PHE A 175 0.19 6.13 13.95
CA PHE A 175 1.45 6.82 13.71
C PHE A 175 2.67 5.98 14.11
N LEU A 176 2.59 5.28 15.24
CA LEU A 176 3.61 4.32 15.69
C LEU A 176 3.63 3.02 14.88
N THR A 177 2.55 2.73 14.14
CA THR A 177 2.50 1.59 13.21
C THR A 177 3.12 1.97 11.87
N HIS A 178 2.66 3.06 11.26
CA HIS A 178 3.18 3.57 9.99
C HIS A 178 2.95 5.07 9.88
N SER A 179 3.95 5.85 10.24
CA SER A 179 3.87 7.32 10.31
C SER A 179 3.55 7.98 8.96
N LEU A 180 4.25 7.60 7.88
CA LEU A 180 4.01 8.17 6.54
C LEU A 180 2.57 7.95 6.05
N LEU A 181 2.08 6.71 6.07
CA LEU A 181 0.71 6.39 5.63
C LEU A 181 -0.34 7.13 6.47
N THR A 182 -0.13 7.18 7.79
CA THR A 182 -1.00 7.91 8.71
C THR A 182 -1.05 9.39 8.35
N MET A 183 0.09 10.01 8.07
CA MET A 183 0.14 11.42 7.68
C MET A 183 -0.43 11.68 6.29
N ILE A 184 -0.30 10.76 5.33
CA ILE A 184 -0.99 10.84 4.03
C ILE A 184 -2.52 10.90 4.25
N LEU A 185 -3.06 10.00 5.08
CA LEU A 185 -4.49 9.97 5.40
C LEU A 185 -4.94 11.22 6.13
N VAL A 186 -4.24 11.64 7.19
CA VAL A 186 -4.58 12.84 7.97
C VAL A 186 -4.51 14.11 7.11
N THR A 187 -3.52 14.22 6.21
CA THR A 187 -3.42 15.34 5.26
C THR A 187 -4.61 15.34 4.28
N SER A 188 -5.04 14.17 3.80
CA SER A 188 -6.23 14.07 2.95
C SER A 188 -7.52 14.50 3.68
N TYR A 189 -7.60 14.25 4.99
CA TYR A 189 -8.73 14.69 5.83
C TYR A 189 -8.67 16.19 6.13
N LEU A 190 -7.47 16.74 6.38
CA LEU A 190 -7.27 18.17 6.61
C LEU A 190 -7.95 19.01 5.52
N TRP A 191 -7.74 18.62 4.27
CA TRP A 191 -8.31 19.31 3.12
C TRP A 191 -9.85 19.35 3.14
N LEU A 192 -10.47 18.21 3.46
CA LEU A 192 -11.92 18.10 3.63
C LEU A 192 -12.42 19.05 4.73
N TYR A 193 -11.87 18.95 5.94
CA TYR A 193 -12.35 19.71 7.10
C TYR A 193 -12.06 21.20 6.98
N LEU A 194 -10.96 21.59 6.34
CA LEU A 194 -10.63 22.98 6.03
C LEU A 194 -11.70 23.65 5.17
N ILE A 195 -12.16 22.98 4.09
CA ILE A 195 -13.23 23.52 3.24
C ILE A 195 -14.52 23.74 4.04
N TYR A 196 -14.90 22.78 4.89
CA TYR A 196 -16.09 22.91 5.73
C TYR A 196 -15.94 24.03 6.78
N PHE A 197 -14.76 24.17 7.38
CA PHE A 197 -14.47 25.21 8.37
C PHE A 197 -14.55 26.62 7.75
N VAL A 198 -13.93 26.82 6.58
CA VAL A 198 -13.99 28.11 5.85
C VAL A 198 -15.41 28.41 5.34
N LYS A 199 -16.22 27.39 5.04
CA LYS A 199 -17.65 27.59 4.72
C LYS A 199 -18.44 28.02 5.95
N ASN A 200 -18.25 27.34 7.07
CA ASN A 200 -18.83 27.67 8.37
C ASN A 200 -18.06 26.92 9.47
N TYR A 201 -17.41 27.66 10.39
CA TYR A 201 -16.53 27.08 11.41
C TYR A 201 -17.22 26.00 12.25
N ARG A 202 -18.55 26.14 12.50
CA ARG A 202 -19.33 25.15 13.27
C ARG A 202 -19.48 23.82 12.55
N ARG A 203 -19.43 23.83 11.21
CA ARG A 203 -19.57 22.63 10.37
C ARG A 203 -18.25 21.91 10.13
N GLY A 204 -17.13 22.62 10.19
CA GLY A 204 -15.79 22.05 10.10
C GLY A 204 -15.03 22.06 11.42
N PHE A 205 -15.73 22.06 12.56
CA PHE A 205 -15.12 22.23 13.88
C PHE A 205 -14.04 21.17 14.18
N ASP A 206 -14.23 19.94 13.68
CA ASP A 206 -13.27 18.84 13.84
C ASP A 206 -11.91 19.11 13.14
N LEU A 207 -11.76 20.21 12.38
CA LEU A 207 -10.46 20.71 11.92
C LEU A 207 -9.48 20.93 13.09
N LEU A 208 -9.97 21.37 14.25
CA LEU A 208 -9.14 21.59 15.44
C LEU A 208 -8.47 20.30 15.92
N LEU A 209 -9.18 19.17 15.87
CA LEU A 209 -8.61 17.87 16.21
C LEU A 209 -7.52 17.45 15.22
N ILE A 210 -7.73 17.74 13.92
CA ILE A 210 -6.71 17.45 12.90
C ILE A 210 -5.46 18.29 13.15
N ILE A 211 -5.60 19.56 13.55
CA ILE A 211 -4.45 20.40 13.94
C ILE A 211 -3.72 19.78 15.14
N VAL A 212 -4.45 19.25 16.14
CA VAL A 212 -3.83 18.51 17.27
C VAL A 212 -3.06 17.28 16.79
N PHE A 213 -3.56 16.52 15.81
CA PHE A 213 -2.79 15.41 15.21
C PHE A 213 -1.47 15.89 14.58
N PHE A 214 -1.49 17.02 13.85
CA PHE A 214 -0.27 17.62 13.31
C PHE A 214 0.68 18.09 14.43
N SER A 215 0.17 18.67 15.51
CA SER A 215 1.00 19.04 16.67
C SER A 215 1.68 17.83 17.31
N ILE A 216 0.96 16.72 17.50
CA ILE A 216 1.54 15.45 17.99
C ILE A 216 2.60 14.93 17.01
N PHE A 217 2.32 14.98 15.71
CA PHE A 217 3.29 14.62 14.68
C PHE A 217 4.58 15.45 14.80
N PHE A 218 4.49 16.78 14.91
CA PHE A 218 5.68 17.63 15.04
C PHE A 218 6.47 17.35 16.31
N ILE A 219 5.80 17.07 17.43
CA ILE A 219 6.45 16.64 18.68
C ILE A 219 7.23 15.34 18.45
N PHE A 220 6.58 14.32 17.87
CA PHE A 220 7.22 13.03 17.64
C PHE A 220 8.37 13.13 16.64
N TYR A 221 8.19 13.92 15.58
CA TYR A 221 9.22 14.19 14.59
C TYR A 221 10.45 14.87 15.22
N PHE A 222 10.22 15.87 16.10
CA PHE A 222 11.30 16.55 16.81
C PHE A 222 12.11 15.60 17.72
N PHE A 223 11.44 14.64 18.36
CA PHE A 223 12.08 13.62 19.19
C PHE A 223 12.55 12.38 18.40
N ASN A 224 12.53 12.43 17.06
CA ASN A 224 12.92 11.32 16.18
C ASN A 224 12.13 10.00 16.42
N ILE A 225 10.88 10.10 16.85
CA ILE A 225 10.00 8.94 17.13
C ILE A 225 9.22 8.58 15.87
N SER A 226 9.37 7.34 15.39
CA SER A 226 8.64 6.79 14.23
C SER A 226 8.86 7.60 12.93
N THR A 227 10.00 8.27 12.79
CA THR A 227 10.34 9.13 11.63
C THR A 227 10.94 8.37 10.45
N GLY A 228 11.39 7.12 10.63
CA GLY A 228 12.10 6.35 9.60
C GLY A 228 11.38 6.26 8.25
N HIS A 229 10.05 6.19 8.25
CA HIS A 229 9.26 6.18 7.01
C HIS A 229 9.36 7.47 6.17
N PHE A 230 9.85 8.57 6.72
CA PHE A 230 10.06 9.84 6.01
C PHE A 230 11.44 9.95 5.36
N GLN A 231 12.38 9.02 5.62
CA GLN A 231 13.68 8.96 4.93
C GLN A 231 13.53 8.87 3.41
N VAL A 232 12.39 8.36 2.93
CA VAL A 232 12.05 8.39 1.50
C VAL A 232 12.20 9.80 0.90
N PHE A 233 11.95 10.86 1.68
CA PHE A 233 12.08 12.24 1.25
C PHE A 233 13.52 12.78 1.33
N ASP A 234 14.52 11.99 1.70
CA ASP A 234 15.92 12.41 1.74
C ASP A 234 16.47 12.97 0.41
N PRO A 235 16.02 12.53 -0.78
CA PRO A 235 16.38 13.18 -2.04
C PRO A 235 15.99 14.67 -2.10
N PHE A 236 15.01 15.13 -1.31
CA PHE A 236 14.68 16.57 -1.21
C PHE A 236 15.81 17.40 -0.61
N ARG A 237 16.77 16.79 0.12
CA ARG A 237 17.94 17.50 0.62
C ARG A 237 18.85 18.01 -0.50
N ILE A 238 18.79 17.38 -1.67
CA ILE A 238 19.58 17.75 -2.86
C ILE A 238 18.91 18.91 -3.61
N VAL A 239 17.60 19.09 -3.45
CA VAL A 239 16.86 20.16 -4.12
C VAL A 239 17.12 21.50 -3.41
N PRO A 240 17.59 22.54 -4.13
CA PRO A 240 17.83 23.84 -3.51
C PRO A 240 16.59 24.40 -2.82
N TRP A 241 16.76 24.94 -1.61
CA TRP A 241 15.66 25.35 -0.72
C TRP A 241 14.69 26.35 -1.36
N TYR A 242 15.14 27.19 -2.28
CA TYR A 242 14.29 28.18 -2.96
C TYR A 242 13.32 27.53 -3.96
N TYR A 243 13.65 26.38 -4.55
CA TYR A 243 12.69 25.59 -5.34
C TYR A 243 11.61 24.98 -4.44
N LEU A 244 11.99 24.53 -3.25
CA LEU A 244 11.03 24.03 -2.24
C LEU A 244 10.09 25.15 -1.78
N LEU A 245 10.63 26.35 -1.52
CA LEU A 245 9.84 27.52 -1.17
C LEU A 245 8.87 27.90 -2.30
N PHE A 246 9.34 27.97 -3.54
CA PHE A 246 8.51 28.28 -4.69
C PHE A 246 7.41 27.23 -4.89
N GLY A 247 7.76 25.94 -4.80
CA GLY A 247 6.80 24.83 -4.86
C GLY A 247 5.76 24.90 -3.74
N ALA A 248 6.16 25.25 -2.51
CA ALA A 248 5.25 25.44 -1.39
C ALA A 248 4.29 26.63 -1.62
N LEU A 249 4.80 27.78 -2.09
CA LEU A 249 3.97 28.94 -2.43
C LEU A 249 2.98 28.65 -3.56
N ALA A 250 3.44 27.99 -4.62
CA ALA A 250 2.58 27.54 -5.73
C ALA A 250 1.50 26.58 -5.24
N SER A 251 1.85 25.64 -4.35
CA SER A 251 0.91 24.70 -3.74
C SER A 251 -0.13 25.42 -2.86
N ILE A 252 0.29 26.37 -2.02
CA ILE A 252 -0.61 27.20 -1.20
C ILE A 252 -1.58 27.98 -2.09
N PHE A 253 -1.08 28.58 -3.17
CA PHE A 253 -1.90 29.32 -4.13
C PHE A 253 -2.92 28.41 -4.82
N ALA A 254 -2.49 27.24 -5.31
CA ALA A 254 -3.37 26.25 -5.91
C ALA A 254 -4.44 25.76 -4.92
N ILE A 255 -4.05 25.45 -3.68
CA ILE A 255 -4.97 25.09 -2.61
C ILE A 255 -5.99 26.21 -2.38
N ALA A 256 -5.57 27.47 -2.28
CA ALA A 256 -6.46 28.61 -2.08
C ALA A 256 -7.48 28.77 -3.21
N LEU A 257 -7.07 28.64 -4.48
CA LEU A 257 -7.98 28.65 -5.62
C LEU A 257 -9.02 27.53 -5.55
N ILE A 258 -8.57 26.33 -5.20
CA ILE A 258 -9.45 25.18 -5.09
C ILE A 258 -10.43 25.33 -3.91
N LEU A 259 -9.98 25.85 -2.76
CA LEU A 259 -10.81 26.19 -1.60
C LEU A 259 -11.91 27.18 -1.98
N LEU A 260 -11.57 28.26 -2.71
CA LEU A 260 -12.54 29.25 -3.17
C LEU A 260 -13.62 28.64 -4.07
N ARG A 261 -13.21 27.78 -5.00
CA ARG A 261 -14.14 27.08 -5.91
C ARG A 261 -15.07 26.14 -5.14
N TYR A 262 -14.54 25.29 -4.26
CA TYR A 262 -15.35 24.29 -3.58
C TYR A 262 -16.21 24.85 -2.46
N ARG A 263 -15.77 25.90 -1.74
CA ARG A 263 -16.57 26.62 -0.74
C ARG A 263 -17.91 27.11 -1.31
N LYS A 264 -17.88 27.67 -2.53
CA LYS A 264 -19.09 28.12 -3.23
C LYS A 264 -19.99 26.95 -3.64
N SER A 265 -19.41 25.79 -3.94
CA SER A 265 -20.14 24.60 -4.37
C SER A 265 -20.82 23.80 -3.24
N ILE A 266 -20.49 24.07 -1.97
CA ILE A 266 -21.11 23.36 -0.85
C ILE A 266 -22.55 23.84 -0.67
N ASP A 267 -23.46 22.92 -0.94
CA ASP A 267 -24.89 23.03 -0.72
C ASP A 267 -25.33 21.94 0.28
N PHE A 268 -26.13 22.33 1.25
CA PHE A 268 -26.65 21.45 2.30
C PHE A 268 -28.10 21.02 2.03
N SER A 269 -28.72 21.57 0.99
CA SER A 269 -30.09 21.27 0.60
C SER A 269 -30.27 19.81 0.17
N LYS A 270 -31.44 19.26 0.47
CA LYS A 270 -31.85 17.94 -0.02
C LYS A 270 -32.52 18.07 -1.40
N GLY A 271 -32.45 17.00 -2.19
CA GLY A 271 -33.19 16.88 -3.46
C GLY A 271 -32.42 17.25 -4.73
N LEU A 272 -31.30 17.97 -4.63
CA LEU A 272 -30.48 18.33 -5.81
C LEU A 272 -30.00 17.08 -6.57
N PHE A 273 -29.48 16.08 -5.87
CA PHE A 273 -29.12 14.78 -6.47
C PHE A 273 -30.27 14.15 -7.27
N ALA A 274 -31.49 14.10 -6.69
CA ALA A 274 -32.66 13.52 -7.35
C ALA A 274 -33.03 14.29 -8.62
N SER A 275 -32.96 15.63 -8.59
CA SER A 275 -33.22 16.47 -9.76
C SER A 275 -32.20 16.30 -10.88
N ILE A 276 -30.93 16.04 -10.54
CA ILE A 276 -29.85 15.83 -11.53
C ILE A 276 -30.01 14.47 -12.20
N ILE A 277 -30.25 13.40 -11.44
CA ILE A 277 -30.43 12.06 -12.03
C ILE A 277 -31.73 11.95 -12.85
N ALA A 278 -32.76 12.73 -12.50
CA ALA A 278 -33.98 12.85 -13.30
C ALA A 278 -33.76 13.67 -14.58
N GLY A 279 -32.73 14.52 -14.62
CA GLY A 279 -32.43 15.44 -15.71
C GLY A 279 -33.24 16.73 -15.67
N THR A 280 -33.86 17.07 -14.55
CA THR A 280 -34.60 18.33 -14.39
C THR A 280 -33.66 19.50 -14.09
N LYS A 281 -32.57 19.26 -13.34
CA LYS A 281 -31.47 20.22 -13.15
C LYS A 281 -30.16 19.68 -13.76
N LYS A 282 -29.33 20.60 -14.28
CA LYS A 282 -28.04 20.29 -14.94
C LYS A 282 -28.16 19.21 -16.04
N ARG A 283 -29.05 19.43 -17.02
CA ARG A 283 -29.37 18.52 -18.15
C ARG A 283 -28.15 17.97 -18.89
N ILE A 284 -27.03 18.71 -18.92
CA ILE A 284 -25.77 18.29 -19.56
C ILE A 284 -25.28 16.93 -19.03
N TYR A 285 -25.36 16.68 -17.71
CA TYR A 285 -24.92 15.39 -17.15
C TYR A 285 -25.72 14.22 -17.73
N LYS A 286 -27.05 14.35 -17.79
CA LYS A 286 -27.92 13.32 -18.35
C LYS A 286 -27.68 13.13 -19.86
N LYS A 287 -27.48 14.23 -20.61
CA LYS A 287 -27.18 14.19 -22.04
C LYS A 287 -25.86 13.45 -22.33
N ILE A 288 -24.81 13.73 -21.56
CA ILE A 288 -23.52 13.04 -21.66
C ILE A 288 -23.68 11.57 -21.32
N GLU A 289 -24.39 11.26 -20.24
CA GLU A 289 -24.61 9.89 -19.81
C GLU A 289 -25.34 9.03 -20.84
N ASP A 290 -26.48 9.52 -21.33
CA ASP A 290 -27.35 8.74 -22.21
C ASP A 290 -26.73 8.53 -23.60
N ARG A 291 -25.91 9.48 -24.08
CA ARG A 291 -25.40 9.48 -25.46
C ARG A 291 -23.91 9.15 -25.59
N PHE A 292 -23.10 9.48 -24.58
CA PHE A 292 -21.65 9.51 -24.73
C PHE A 292 -20.88 8.73 -23.67
N LEU A 293 -21.43 8.46 -22.48
CA LEU A 293 -20.67 7.83 -21.39
C LEU A 293 -20.09 6.47 -21.79
N PHE A 294 -20.92 5.55 -22.28
CA PHE A 294 -20.45 4.22 -22.69
C PHE A 294 -19.49 4.28 -23.89
N PRO A 295 -19.81 4.95 -25.02
CA PRO A 295 -18.89 5.07 -26.15
C PRO A 295 -17.56 5.74 -25.78
N LEU A 296 -17.59 6.81 -24.97
CA LEU A 296 -16.39 7.55 -24.59
C LEU A 296 -15.52 6.74 -23.63
N ILE A 297 -16.11 6.08 -22.63
CA ILE A 297 -15.38 5.22 -21.71
C ILE A 297 -14.75 4.06 -22.47
N PHE A 298 -15.52 3.32 -23.27
CA PHE A 298 -14.98 2.16 -24.00
C PHE A 298 -13.95 2.56 -25.06
N GLY A 299 -14.19 3.64 -25.82
CA GLY A 299 -13.22 4.14 -26.80
C GLY A 299 -11.90 4.56 -26.17
N LEU A 300 -11.97 5.32 -25.06
CA LEU A 300 -10.78 5.76 -24.33
C LEU A 300 -10.03 4.58 -23.70
N ILE A 301 -10.75 3.61 -23.14
CA ILE A 301 -10.14 2.38 -22.59
C ILE A 301 -9.43 1.62 -23.69
N ILE A 302 -10.06 1.38 -24.84
CA ILE A 302 -9.43 0.64 -25.96
C ILE A 302 -8.13 1.33 -26.39
N ILE A 303 -8.16 2.65 -26.59
CA ILE A 303 -6.97 3.41 -27.00
C ILE A 303 -5.85 3.30 -25.95
N LEU A 304 -6.17 3.58 -24.68
CA LEU A 304 -5.18 3.51 -23.60
C LEU A 304 -4.65 2.09 -23.40
N SER A 305 -5.49 1.07 -23.58
CA SER A 305 -5.09 -0.33 -23.46
C SER A 305 -4.12 -0.72 -24.57
N ILE A 306 -4.40 -0.32 -25.82
CA ILE A 306 -3.50 -0.59 -26.95
C ILE A 306 -2.15 0.11 -26.74
N VAL A 307 -2.17 1.40 -26.40
CA VAL A 307 -0.93 2.18 -26.15
C VAL A 307 -0.13 1.56 -25.01
N PHE A 308 -0.79 1.24 -23.89
CA PHE A 308 -0.14 0.63 -22.74
C PHE A 308 0.42 -0.76 -23.07
N THR A 309 -0.34 -1.60 -23.77
CA THR A 309 0.10 -2.96 -24.16
C THR A 309 1.32 -2.89 -25.05
N LEU A 310 1.30 -2.02 -26.08
CA LEU A 310 2.44 -1.85 -26.98
C LEU A 310 3.68 -1.43 -26.19
N PHE A 311 3.58 -0.39 -25.37
CA PHE A 311 4.70 0.12 -24.59
C PHE A 311 5.22 -0.91 -23.56
N THR A 312 4.31 -1.63 -22.91
CA THR A 312 4.62 -2.67 -21.92
C THR A 312 5.39 -3.82 -22.55
N LEU A 313 4.94 -4.31 -23.72
CA LEU A 313 5.57 -5.43 -24.41
C LEU A 313 6.88 -5.03 -25.10
N THR A 314 6.97 -3.82 -25.68
CA THR A 314 8.16 -3.42 -26.45
C THR A 314 9.25 -2.76 -25.63
N VAL A 315 8.89 -2.00 -24.58
CA VAL A 315 9.85 -1.21 -23.79
C VAL A 315 10.18 -1.87 -22.47
N PHE A 316 9.17 -2.39 -21.76
CA PHE A 316 9.35 -2.81 -20.37
C PHE A 316 9.39 -4.32 -20.14
N ASN A 317 9.06 -5.13 -21.13
CA ASN A 317 8.95 -6.60 -21.01
C ASN A 317 8.11 -7.05 -19.79
N ILE A 318 7.08 -6.26 -19.45
CA ILE A 318 6.19 -6.53 -18.30
C ILE A 318 5.14 -7.57 -18.70
N SER A 319 4.74 -8.41 -17.74
CA SER A 319 3.78 -9.50 -17.97
C SER A 319 2.40 -9.01 -18.44
N ILE A 320 1.74 -9.85 -19.25
CA ILE A 320 0.37 -9.59 -19.74
C ILE A 320 -0.64 -9.45 -18.59
N SER A 321 -0.39 -10.08 -17.44
CA SER A 321 -1.21 -9.97 -16.23
C SER A 321 -1.35 -8.52 -15.76
N VAL A 322 -0.25 -7.74 -15.82
CA VAL A 322 -0.25 -6.31 -15.43
C VAL A 322 -1.07 -5.47 -16.42
N VAL A 323 -1.04 -5.82 -17.71
CA VAL A 323 -1.88 -5.17 -18.73
C VAL A 323 -3.36 -5.41 -18.43
N ILE A 324 -3.76 -6.65 -18.18
CA ILE A 324 -5.16 -7.00 -17.86
C ILE A 324 -5.64 -6.23 -16.63
N TYR A 325 -4.80 -6.17 -15.58
CA TYR A 325 -5.08 -5.39 -14.38
C TYR A 325 -5.23 -3.89 -14.66
N PHE A 326 -4.36 -3.31 -15.50
CA PHE A 326 -4.47 -1.90 -15.89
C PHE A 326 -5.80 -1.60 -16.60
N ILE A 327 -6.25 -2.48 -17.50
CA ILE A 327 -7.54 -2.36 -18.18
C ILE A 327 -8.70 -2.38 -17.17
N GLU A 328 -8.65 -3.28 -16.20
CA GLU A 328 -9.63 -3.34 -15.11
C GLU A 328 -9.68 -2.02 -14.34
N MET A 329 -8.53 -1.50 -13.91
CA MET A 329 -8.43 -0.24 -13.18
C MET A 329 -9.03 0.93 -13.99
N LEU A 330 -8.78 0.99 -15.30
CA LEU A 330 -9.36 2.03 -16.16
C LEU A 330 -10.89 1.94 -16.26
N ILE A 331 -11.45 0.74 -16.40
CA ILE A 331 -12.91 0.51 -16.44
C ILE A 331 -13.53 1.05 -15.14
N PHE A 332 -13.07 0.57 -13.99
CA PHE A 332 -13.65 0.94 -12.71
C PHE A 332 -13.45 2.42 -12.39
N SER A 333 -12.26 2.97 -12.63
CA SER A 333 -11.96 4.39 -12.40
C SER A 333 -12.87 5.30 -13.22
N SER A 334 -13.14 4.95 -14.48
CA SER A 334 -14.00 5.74 -15.36
C SER A 334 -15.44 5.85 -14.82
N PHE A 335 -16.03 4.72 -14.43
CA PHE A 335 -17.36 4.72 -13.81
C PHE A 335 -17.35 5.34 -12.41
N ALA A 336 -16.25 5.19 -11.66
CA ALA A 336 -16.11 5.75 -10.33
C ALA A 336 -16.02 7.29 -10.32
N ILE A 337 -15.28 7.87 -11.28
CA ILE A 337 -15.20 9.31 -11.49
C ILE A 337 -16.60 9.86 -11.79
N TRP A 338 -17.31 9.22 -12.74
CA TRP A 338 -18.66 9.65 -13.10
C TRP A 338 -19.66 9.53 -11.93
N GLY A 339 -19.63 8.40 -11.23
CA GLY A 339 -20.44 8.15 -10.04
C GLY A 339 -20.20 9.20 -8.94
N SER A 340 -18.94 9.52 -8.66
CA SER A 340 -18.54 10.53 -7.68
C SER A 340 -18.98 11.93 -8.09
N LEU A 341 -18.82 12.29 -9.37
CA LEU A 341 -19.22 13.59 -9.91
C LEU A 341 -20.72 13.87 -9.78
N ILE A 342 -21.56 12.85 -9.88
CA ILE A 342 -23.01 12.97 -9.69
C ILE A 342 -23.35 12.90 -8.19
N PHE A 343 -22.75 11.98 -7.46
CA PHE A 343 -23.10 11.73 -6.05
C PHE A 343 -22.67 12.85 -5.10
N GLN A 344 -21.69 13.68 -5.48
CA GLN A 344 -21.29 14.87 -4.71
C GLN A 344 -22.44 15.86 -4.46
N TYR A 345 -23.52 15.83 -5.26
CA TYR A 345 -24.70 16.68 -5.08
C TYR A 345 -25.66 16.16 -4.00
N LYS A 346 -25.32 15.05 -3.35
CA LYS A 346 -25.96 14.61 -2.11
C LYS A 346 -25.10 15.12 -0.95
N PRO A 347 -25.69 15.72 0.12
CA PRO A 347 -24.90 16.26 1.24
C PRO A 347 -23.89 15.26 1.82
N ARG A 348 -24.27 13.98 1.91
CA ARG A 348 -23.40 12.90 2.39
C ARG A 348 -22.31 12.46 1.40
N GLY A 349 -22.51 12.70 0.12
CA GLY A 349 -21.57 12.37 -0.95
C GLY A 349 -20.49 13.43 -1.13
N LYS A 350 -20.77 14.70 -0.78
CA LYS A 350 -19.79 15.78 -0.92
C LYS A 350 -18.51 15.57 -0.11
N PRO A 351 -18.55 15.15 1.18
CA PRO A 351 -17.33 14.87 1.93
C PRO A 351 -16.46 13.78 1.29
N VAL A 352 -17.09 12.71 0.80
CA VAL A 352 -16.39 11.60 0.16
C VAL A 352 -15.78 12.05 -1.18
N PHE A 353 -16.51 12.82 -1.97
CA PHE A 353 -15.98 13.41 -3.19
C PHE A 353 -14.75 14.29 -2.92
N LEU A 354 -14.80 15.12 -1.87
CA LEU A 354 -13.67 15.94 -1.48
C LEU A 354 -12.48 15.10 -1.00
N TRP A 355 -12.73 14.09 -0.17
CA TRP A 355 -11.68 13.17 0.26
C TRP A 355 -10.99 12.48 -0.92
N GLY A 356 -11.78 11.98 -1.89
CA GLY A 356 -11.24 11.40 -3.12
C GLY A 356 -10.43 12.37 -3.97
N LEU A 357 -10.87 13.64 -4.04
CA LEU A 357 -10.13 14.66 -4.77
C LEU A 357 -8.78 14.97 -4.11
N ALA A 358 -8.72 15.00 -2.77
CA ALA A 358 -7.47 15.16 -2.05
C ALA A 358 -6.50 14.01 -2.35
N ILE A 359 -6.95 12.75 -2.24
CA ILE A 359 -6.10 11.59 -2.53
C ILE A 359 -5.64 11.62 -4.00
N ASN A 360 -6.53 11.86 -4.96
CA ASN A 360 -6.15 11.89 -6.38
C ASN A 360 -5.16 13.01 -6.71
N LEU A 361 -5.29 14.19 -6.07
CA LEU A 361 -4.31 15.26 -6.22
C LEU A 361 -2.96 14.84 -5.63
N MET A 362 -2.95 14.23 -4.43
CA MET A 362 -1.73 13.71 -3.83
C MET A 362 -1.08 12.64 -4.72
N SER A 363 -1.84 11.69 -5.26
CA SER A 363 -1.35 10.69 -6.21
C SER A 363 -0.74 11.33 -7.45
N LEU A 364 -1.37 12.37 -8.00
CA LEU A 364 -0.83 13.10 -9.16
C LEU A 364 0.48 13.81 -8.82
N PHE A 365 0.56 14.49 -7.67
CA PHE A 365 1.79 15.15 -7.23
C PHE A 365 2.93 14.14 -7.02
N MET A 366 2.63 12.98 -6.40
CA MET A 366 3.62 11.92 -6.21
C MET A 366 4.05 11.29 -7.54
N LEU A 367 3.13 11.09 -8.49
CA LEU A 367 3.47 10.60 -9.84
C LEU A 367 4.40 11.56 -10.59
N LEU A 368 4.08 12.86 -10.56
CA LEU A 368 4.91 13.88 -11.19
C LEU A 368 6.30 13.91 -10.55
N TYR A 369 6.37 13.81 -9.23
CA TYR A 369 7.63 13.73 -8.49
C TYR A 369 8.46 12.50 -8.88
N ASP A 370 7.85 11.32 -8.80
CA ASP A 370 8.46 10.04 -9.17
C ASP A 370 9.02 10.10 -10.60
N THR A 371 8.25 10.66 -11.54
CA THR A 371 8.69 10.85 -12.93
C THR A 371 9.88 11.81 -13.05
N MET A 372 9.89 12.91 -12.28
CA MET A 372 11.00 13.87 -12.30
C MET A 372 12.29 13.31 -11.69
N MET A 373 12.17 12.44 -10.68
CA MET A 373 13.31 11.83 -10.00
C MET A 373 13.76 10.50 -10.64
N GLY A 374 12.99 9.97 -11.60
CA GLY A 374 13.24 8.64 -12.16
C GLY A 374 13.05 7.51 -11.15
N MET A 375 12.12 7.66 -10.21
CA MET A 375 11.78 6.68 -9.17
C MET A 375 10.31 6.27 -9.28
N THR A 376 9.90 5.19 -8.60
CA THR A 376 8.51 4.68 -8.65
C THR A 376 7.92 4.36 -7.27
N THR A 377 8.57 4.82 -6.21
CA THR A 377 8.31 4.35 -4.84
C THR A 377 7.18 5.11 -4.13
N PHE A 378 6.94 6.38 -4.46
CA PHE A 378 5.98 7.22 -3.75
C PHE A 378 4.57 7.14 -4.31
N PHE A 379 4.47 7.11 -5.64
CA PHE A 379 3.20 7.04 -6.35
C PHE A 379 2.40 5.81 -5.88
N LEU A 380 3.04 4.64 -5.83
CA LEU A 380 2.39 3.39 -5.44
C LEU A 380 1.78 3.45 -4.04
N ARG A 381 2.48 4.06 -3.06
CA ARG A 381 2.01 4.19 -1.67
C ARG A 381 0.72 5.00 -1.56
N VAL A 382 0.55 6.05 -2.36
CA VAL A 382 -0.70 6.84 -2.38
C VAL A 382 -1.74 6.20 -3.31
N TYR A 383 -1.30 5.59 -4.41
CA TYR A 383 -2.16 4.95 -5.40
C TYR A 383 -3.05 3.87 -4.77
N PHE A 384 -2.51 3.02 -3.88
CA PHE A 384 -3.34 1.99 -3.24
C PHE A 384 -4.49 2.56 -2.39
N LEU A 385 -4.36 3.78 -1.85
CA LEU A 385 -5.48 4.45 -1.16
C LEU A 385 -6.60 4.87 -2.12
N THR A 386 -6.28 5.11 -3.40
CA THR A 386 -7.28 5.48 -4.41
C THR A 386 -8.25 4.33 -4.70
N THR A 387 -7.86 3.06 -4.46
CA THR A 387 -8.72 1.88 -4.67
C THR A 387 -10.00 1.94 -3.85
N ILE A 388 -9.92 2.41 -2.60
CA ILE A 388 -11.08 2.65 -1.72
C ILE A 388 -11.98 3.72 -2.33
N MET A 389 -11.40 4.80 -2.84
CA MET A 389 -12.16 5.88 -3.49
C MET A 389 -12.81 5.44 -4.80
N ILE A 390 -12.12 4.61 -5.59
CA ILE A 390 -12.65 4.00 -6.81
C ILE A 390 -13.84 3.11 -6.47
N SER A 391 -13.73 2.25 -5.45
CA SER A 391 -14.84 1.42 -4.98
C SER A 391 -16.05 2.27 -4.56
N ILE A 392 -15.84 3.30 -3.72
CA ILE A 392 -16.94 4.18 -3.29
C ILE A 392 -17.55 4.93 -4.49
N GLY A 393 -16.74 5.41 -5.43
CA GLY A 393 -17.21 6.08 -6.64
C GLY A 393 -18.04 5.15 -7.53
N PHE A 394 -17.59 3.91 -7.73
CA PHE A 394 -18.29 2.92 -8.52
C PHE A 394 -19.63 2.54 -7.88
N VAL A 395 -19.65 2.30 -6.57
CA VAL A 395 -20.90 2.05 -5.81
C VAL A 395 -21.83 3.26 -5.87
N SER A 396 -21.29 4.49 -5.94
CA SER A 396 -22.08 5.70 -6.14
C SER A 396 -22.80 5.73 -7.50
N TYR A 397 -22.15 5.23 -8.55
CA TYR A 397 -22.80 5.04 -9.86
C TYR A 397 -23.90 3.97 -9.78
N MET A 398 -23.63 2.85 -9.11
CA MET A 398 -24.64 1.79 -8.88
C MET A 398 -25.85 2.30 -8.08
N TYR A 399 -25.60 3.10 -7.03
CA TYR A 399 -26.65 3.77 -6.25
C TYR A 399 -27.57 4.62 -7.14
N LYS A 400 -26.99 5.34 -8.12
CA LYS A 400 -27.75 6.12 -9.09
C LYS A 400 -28.61 5.21 -9.98
N LEU A 401 -28.06 4.12 -10.51
CA LEU A 401 -28.81 3.17 -11.34
C LEU A 401 -29.98 2.51 -10.60
N VAL A 402 -29.81 2.23 -9.31
CA VAL A 402 -30.89 1.73 -8.43
C VAL A 402 -31.97 2.80 -8.27
N LYS A 403 -31.59 4.06 -8.01
CA LYS A 403 -32.57 5.15 -7.82
C LYS A 403 -33.34 5.53 -9.08
N THR A 404 -32.78 5.29 -10.27
CA THR A 404 -33.48 5.53 -11.54
C THR A 404 -34.18 4.30 -12.10
N ASN A 405 -34.27 3.20 -11.33
CA ASN A 405 -34.76 1.88 -11.78
C ASN A 405 -34.10 1.36 -13.08
N SER A 406 -32.96 1.94 -13.46
CA SER A 406 -32.26 1.60 -14.70
C SER A 406 -31.59 0.22 -14.60
N PHE A 407 -31.33 -0.22 -13.36
CA PHE A 407 -30.77 -1.54 -13.05
C PHE A 407 -31.66 -2.72 -13.53
N GLN A 408 -32.95 -2.51 -13.76
CA GLN A 408 -33.83 -3.55 -14.28
C GLN A 408 -33.53 -3.92 -15.75
N LYS A 409 -32.91 -3.01 -16.51
CA LYS A 409 -32.61 -3.25 -17.93
C LYS A 409 -31.52 -4.33 -18.07
N ARG A 410 -31.77 -5.31 -18.94
CA ARG A 410 -30.87 -6.47 -19.20
C ARG A 410 -29.40 -6.06 -19.43
N LYS A 411 -29.17 -4.99 -20.19
CA LYS A 411 -27.83 -4.48 -20.49
C LYS A 411 -26.98 -4.15 -19.25
N PHE A 412 -27.59 -3.57 -18.20
CA PHE A 412 -26.85 -3.22 -16.98
C PHE A 412 -26.57 -4.45 -16.10
N LYS A 413 -27.47 -5.44 -16.11
CA LYS A 413 -27.25 -6.71 -15.42
C LYS A 413 -26.10 -7.50 -16.08
N ILE A 414 -26.11 -7.61 -17.40
CA ILE A 414 -25.03 -8.26 -18.16
C ILE A 414 -23.70 -7.55 -17.89
N PHE A 415 -23.67 -6.22 -18.04
CA PHE A 415 -22.49 -5.42 -17.76
C PHE A 415 -21.92 -5.67 -16.35
N LEU A 416 -22.78 -5.70 -15.33
CA LEU A 416 -22.34 -5.95 -13.96
C LEU A 416 -21.75 -7.36 -13.79
N VAL A 417 -22.41 -8.38 -14.32
CA VAL A 417 -21.93 -9.77 -14.25
C VAL A 417 -20.59 -9.90 -14.97
N SER A 418 -20.47 -9.33 -16.17
CA SER A 418 -19.22 -9.34 -16.94
C SER A 418 -18.08 -8.66 -16.18
N ILE A 419 -18.32 -7.52 -15.55
CA ILE A 419 -17.31 -6.82 -14.75
C ILE A 419 -16.90 -7.64 -13.52
N ILE A 420 -17.85 -8.27 -12.83
CA ILE A 420 -17.53 -9.11 -11.66
C ILE A 420 -16.65 -10.30 -12.07
N ILE A 421 -17.01 -11.00 -13.14
CA ILE A 421 -16.23 -12.14 -13.64
C ILE A 421 -14.83 -11.68 -14.06
N PHE A 422 -14.76 -10.59 -14.84
CA PHE A 422 -13.49 -10.03 -15.29
C PHE A 422 -12.58 -9.63 -14.13
N SER A 423 -13.17 -9.03 -13.10
CA SER A 423 -12.45 -8.57 -11.93
C SER A 423 -11.88 -9.71 -11.09
N VAL A 424 -12.69 -10.73 -10.77
CA VAL A 424 -12.23 -11.91 -10.04
C VAL A 424 -11.12 -12.64 -10.81
N TYR A 425 -11.26 -12.74 -12.14
CA TYR A 425 -10.24 -13.34 -13.00
C TYR A 425 -8.94 -12.55 -13.00
N SER A 426 -9.02 -11.24 -13.23
CA SER A 426 -7.88 -10.31 -13.24
C SER A 426 -7.12 -10.31 -11.90
N GLN A 427 -7.84 -10.27 -10.78
CA GLN A 427 -7.26 -10.32 -9.44
C GLN A 427 -6.52 -11.64 -9.18
N ASN A 428 -7.13 -12.79 -9.46
CA ASN A 428 -6.47 -14.08 -9.26
C ASN A 428 -5.23 -14.25 -10.13
N LEU A 429 -5.30 -13.78 -11.39
CA LEU A 429 -4.15 -13.81 -12.30
C LEU A 429 -3.01 -12.94 -11.75
N LEU A 430 -3.32 -11.71 -11.31
CA LEU A 430 -2.34 -10.80 -10.72
C LEU A 430 -1.71 -11.36 -9.45
N ASP A 431 -2.52 -11.92 -8.55
CA ASP A 431 -2.04 -12.49 -7.29
C ASP A 431 -1.09 -13.66 -7.55
N SER A 432 -1.44 -14.56 -8.48
CA SER A 432 -0.56 -15.68 -8.86
C SER A 432 0.79 -15.20 -9.39
N THR A 433 0.80 -14.21 -10.30
CA THR A 433 2.05 -13.64 -10.83
C THR A 433 2.89 -12.96 -9.75
N ASN A 434 2.27 -12.25 -8.80
CA ASN A 434 3.00 -11.57 -7.73
C ASN A 434 3.56 -12.52 -6.68
N ILE A 435 2.88 -13.63 -6.40
CA ILE A 435 3.38 -14.68 -5.49
C ILE A 435 4.75 -15.17 -5.95
N ASP A 436 4.89 -15.42 -7.25
CA ASP A 436 6.14 -15.94 -7.82
C ASP A 436 7.30 -14.93 -7.79
N ILE A 437 6.98 -13.63 -7.87
CA ILE A 437 7.98 -12.54 -7.94
C ILE A 437 8.46 -12.11 -6.55
N PHE A 438 7.56 -12.02 -5.57
CA PHE A 438 7.82 -11.35 -4.29
C PHE A 438 8.05 -12.29 -3.10
N ASN A 439 7.79 -13.59 -3.23
CA ASN A 439 7.91 -14.55 -2.13
C ASN A 439 9.17 -15.40 -2.26
N LEU A 440 9.74 -15.78 -1.12
CA LEU A 440 10.76 -16.83 -1.08
C LEU A 440 10.11 -18.20 -1.27
N ARG A 441 10.69 -19.00 -2.15
CA ARG A 441 10.30 -20.41 -2.33
C ARG A 441 10.73 -21.21 -1.10
N GLU A 442 9.99 -22.26 -0.76
CA GLU A 442 10.29 -23.11 0.40
C GLU A 442 11.72 -23.65 0.39
N ARG A 443 12.23 -24.01 -0.79
CA ARG A 443 13.60 -24.46 -0.99
C ARG A 443 14.65 -23.41 -0.56
N GLU A 444 14.39 -22.13 -0.83
CA GLU A 444 15.32 -21.03 -0.53
C GLU A 444 15.39 -20.85 0.99
N VAL A 445 14.21 -20.86 1.63
CA VAL A 445 14.07 -20.82 3.08
C VAL A 445 14.78 -21.98 3.76
N ASN A 446 14.54 -23.20 3.30
CA ASN A 446 15.14 -24.42 3.87
C ASN A 446 16.67 -24.44 3.70
N SER A 447 17.18 -23.91 2.58
CA SER A 447 18.61 -23.85 2.31
C SER A 447 19.32 -22.91 3.29
N ILE A 448 18.75 -21.73 3.51
CA ILE A 448 19.30 -20.76 4.45
C ILE A 448 19.15 -21.27 5.89
N GLN A 449 18.00 -21.85 6.25
CA GLN A 449 17.82 -22.49 7.55
C GLN A 449 18.85 -23.60 7.80
N TRP A 450 19.09 -24.46 6.82
CA TRP A 450 20.12 -25.49 6.92
C TRP A 450 21.48 -24.85 7.16
N TYR A 451 21.86 -23.86 6.35
CA TYR A 451 23.14 -23.15 6.50
C TYR A 451 23.31 -22.56 7.90
N SER A 452 22.31 -21.80 8.38
CA SER A 452 22.26 -21.20 9.71
C SER A 452 22.38 -22.22 10.84
N ASN A 453 21.80 -23.41 10.68
CA ASN A 453 21.88 -24.46 11.70
C ASN A 453 23.25 -25.12 11.81
N TYR A 454 24.08 -25.06 10.77
CA TYR A 454 25.39 -25.73 10.71
C TYR A 454 26.59 -24.76 10.70
N ASN A 455 26.35 -23.45 10.76
CA ASN A 455 27.40 -22.44 10.83
C ASN A 455 27.07 -21.39 11.90
N SER A 456 28.03 -21.11 12.78
CA SER A 456 27.87 -20.17 13.90
C SER A 456 28.74 -18.92 13.77
N ASN A 457 29.55 -18.82 12.71
CA ASN A 457 30.49 -17.71 12.58
C ASN A 457 29.84 -16.50 11.91
N GLU A 458 30.31 -15.31 12.26
CA GLU A 458 30.00 -14.08 11.54
C GLU A 458 30.53 -14.16 10.09
N ARG A 459 29.80 -13.57 9.14
CA ARG A 459 30.01 -13.71 7.69
C ARG A 459 29.64 -12.43 6.98
N VAL A 460 30.18 -12.22 5.77
CA VAL A 460 29.73 -11.16 4.87
C VAL A 460 28.62 -11.74 4.00
N ILE A 461 27.39 -11.24 4.14
CA ILE A 461 26.23 -11.72 3.38
C ILE A 461 25.82 -10.66 2.37
N ILE A 462 25.99 -10.98 1.09
CA ILE A 462 25.58 -10.15 -0.04
C ILE A 462 24.30 -10.76 -0.61
N ALA A 463 23.18 -10.08 -0.40
CA ALA A 463 21.86 -10.58 -0.81
C ALA A 463 20.96 -9.47 -1.37
N LYS A 464 19.97 -9.84 -2.18
CA LYS A 464 18.93 -8.92 -2.66
C LYS A 464 18.21 -8.29 -1.47
N ASN A 465 17.70 -7.09 -1.68
CA ASN A 465 16.87 -6.41 -0.70
C ASN A 465 15.75 -7.33 -0.16
N GLY A 466 15.64 -7.40 1.18
CA GLY A 466 14.73 -8.28 1.91
C GLY A 466 15.21 -9.72 2.13
N TRP A 467 16.15 -10.25 1.32
CA TRP A 467 16.64 -11.64 1.49
C TRP A 467 17.58 -11.79 2.69
N HIS A 468 18.32 -10.76 3.07
CA HIS A 468 19.18 -10.80 4.26
C HIS A 468 18.40 -11.05 5.55
N ALA A 469 17.11 -10.66 5.60
CA ALA A 469 16.30 -10.73 6.80
C ALA A 469 15.97 -12.16 7.26
N ILE A 470 16.11 -13.16 6.37
CA ILE A 470 15.93 -14.56 6.72
C ILE A 470 17.12 -15.12 7.51
N PHE A 471 18.34 -14.70 7.19
CA PHE A 471 19.53 -14.97 8.02
C PHE A 471 19.33 -14.36 9.40
N MET A 472 18.86 -13.11 9.47
CA MET A 472 18.45 -12.49 10.75
C MET A 472 17.43 -13.30 11.54
N TYR A 473 16.53 -14.00 10.88
CA TYR A 473 15.55 -14.82 11.57
C TYR A 473 16.18 -16.10 12.14
N TYR A 474 16.96 -16.83 11.35
CA TYR A 474 17.47 -18.16 11.74
C TYR A 474 18.73 -18.09 12.60
N ASP A 475 19.66 -17.19 12.32
CA ASP A 475 20.94 -17.07 13.04
C ASP A 475 20.77 -16.42 14.44
N TYR A 476 19.61 -15.83 14.72
CA TYR A 476 19.32 -15.17 15.99
C TYR A 476 18.49 -16.01 16.99
N PRO A 477 18.75 -16.00 18.31
CA PRO A 477 19.92 -15.46 19.01
C PRO A 477 21.04 -16.51 19.16
N PHE A 478 22.30 -16.07 19.14
CA PHE A 478 23.49 -16.90 19.38
C PHE A 478 23.69 -17.25 20.86
N GLU A 479 22.70 -17.85 21.53
CA GLU A 479 22.81 -18.43 22.89
C GLU A 479 22.64 -17.46 24.09
N ASP A 480 23.04 -16.18 24.04
CA ASP A 480 23.15 -15.33 25.27
C ASP A 480 21.97 -14.41 25.63
N GLN A 481 20.91 -14.32 24.81
CA GLN A 481 19.82 -13.33 24.99
C GLN A 481 20.32 -11.89 25.28
N ASN A 482 21.50 -11.55 24.77
CA ASN A 482 22.14 -10.28 25.07
C ASN A 482 21.43 -9.14 24.30
N LYS A 483 20.86 -8.19 25.03
CA LYS A 483 20.20 -7.00 24.47
C LYS A 483 21.13 -6.08 23.66
N GLU A 484 22.45 -6.18 23.88
CA GLU A 484 23.45 -5.37 23.19
C GLU A 484 23.74 -5.89 21.77
N ILE A 485 23.44 -7.16 21.49
CA ILE A 485 23.56 -7.74 20.15
C ILE A 485 22.32 -7.31 19.34
N THR A 486 22.52 -6.53 18.29
CA THR A 486 21.44 -6.10 17.40
C THR A 486 21.23 -7.14 16.30
N LEU A 487 20.06 -7.14 15.67
CA LEU A 487 19.79 -8.04 14.53
C LEU A 487 20.72 -7.77 13.34
N GLU A 488 21.25 -6.55 13.24
CA GLU A 488 22.16 -6.14 12.16
C GLU A 488 23.62 -6.50 12.45
N SER A 489 23.97 -6.87 13.68
CA SER A 489 25.34 -7.20 14.09
C SER A 489 25.64 -8.70 14.06
N ILE A 490 24.74 -9.52 13.53
CA ILE A 490 24.94 -10.97 13.43
C ILE A 490 25.85 -11.35 12.25
N HIS A 491 25.86 -10.52 11.20
CA HIS A 491 26.61 -10.68 9.96
C HIS A 491 26.84 -9.29 9.35
N PHE A 492 27.83 -9.17 8.46
CA PHE A 492 28.00 -7.98 7.64
C PHE A 492 27.10 -8.05 6.42
N PHE A 493 25.96 -7.36 6.45
CA PHE A 493 24.99 -7.38 5.36
C PHE A 493 25.28 -6.32 4.30
N PHE A 494 25.33 -6.75 3.04
CA PHE A 494 25.42 -5.89 1.87
C PHE A 494 24.24 -6.13 0.94
N ILE A 495 23.70 -5.03 0.42
CA ILE A 495 22.71 -5.09 -0.66
C ILE A 495 23.47 -5.31 -1.97
N VAL A 496 23.01 -6.30 -2.72
CA VAL A 496 23.48 -6.61 -4.05
C VAL A 496 23.40 -5.38 -4.98
N ASP A 497 24.49 -5.06 -5.68
CA ASP A 497 24.56 -4.03 -6.72
C ASP A 497 25.11 -4.61 -8.04
N ASN A 498 25.06 -3.85 -9.14
CA ASN A 498 25.51 -4.32 -10.44
C ASN A 498 26.98 -4.80 -10.44
N GLN A 499 27.87 -4.20 -9.63
CA GLN A 499 29.28 -4.61 -9.58
C GLN A 499 29.46 -5.96 -8.88
N LEU A 500 28.54 -6.33 -7.97
CA LEU A 500 28.54 -7.60 -7.24
C LEU A 500 27.74 -8.70 -7.95
N VAL A 501 26.89 -8.34 -8.92
CA VAL A 501 26.05 -9.29 -9.68
C VAL A 501 26.62 -9.65 -11.03
N HIS A 502 27.28 -8.74 -11.75
CA HIS A 502 27.74 -9.08 -13.09
C HIS A 502 29.16 -9.65 -13.02
N PRO A 503 29.40 -10.91 -13.47
CA PRO A 503 30.72 -11.54 -13.43
C PRO A 503 31.83 -10.68 -14.05
N ASP A 504 31.50 -10.03 -15.16
CA ASP A 504 32.43 -9.17 -15.91
C ASP A 504 32.84 -7.92 -15.13
N LEU A 505 32.07 -7.52 -14.12
CA LEU A 505 32.32 -6.36 -13.28
C LEU A 505 33.02 -6.70 -11.96
N HIS A 506 33.17 -7.99 -11.62
CA HIS A 506 33.85 -8.41 -10.38
C HIS A 506 35.32 -7.99 -10.35
N ILE A 507 35.95 -7.83 -11.53
CA ILE A 507 37.33 -7.37 -11.65
C ILE A 507 37.32 -5.87 -11.96
N SER A 508 37.69 -5.06 -10.97
CA SER A 508 37.80 -3.60 -11.10
C SER A 508 39.21 -3.18 -10.73
N ASN A 509 39.88 -2.41 -11.60
CA ASN A 509 41.27 -1.98 -11.40
C ASN A 509 42.28 -3.12 -11.12
N GLY A 510 42.03 -4.32 -11.65
CA GLY A 510 42.92 -5.47 -11.52
C GLY A 510 42.78 -6.27 -10.22
N SER A 511 41.90 -5.87 -9.29
CA SER A 511 41.54 -6.65 -8.10
C SER A 511 40.12 -7.21 -8.22
N ASN A 512 39.85 -8.31 -7.50
CA ASN A 512 38.53 -8.92 -7.45
C ASN A 512 37.79 -8.41 -6.21
N ILE A 513 36.67 -7.71 -6.43
CA ILE A 513 35.93 -7.01 -5.36
C ILE A 513 35.50 -7.98 -4.25
N LEU A 514 35.06 -9.19 -4.59
CA LEU A 514 34.59 -10.18 -3.61
C LEU A 514 35.75 -10.74 -2.77
N LYS A 515 36.94 -10.94 -3.38
CA LYS A 515 38.17 -11.29 -2.63
C LYS A 515 38.64 -10.16 -1.73
N ASP A 516 38.55 -8.92 -2.20
CA ASP A 516 38.93 -7.75 -1.42
C ASP A 516 38.03 -7.60 -0.19
N LEU A 517 36.72 -7.83 -0.34
CA LEU A 517 35.78 -7.88 0.79
C LEU A 517 36.14 -8.99 1.79
N LYS A 518 36.45 -10.20 1.30
CA LYS A 518 36.87 -11.31 2.15
C LYS A 518 38.13 -10.97 2.96
N LEU A 519 39.14 -10.41 2.31
CA LEU A 519 40.38 -10.00 2.96
C LEU A 519 40.15 -8.85 3.96
N GLY A 520 39.29 -7.89 3.61
CA GLY A 520 38.96 -6.74 4.45
C GLY A 520 38.24 -7.11 5.75
N TYR A 521 37.27 -8.03 5.68
CA TYR A 521 36.50 -8.48 6.85
C TYR A 521 37.07 -9.74 7.52
N ASN A 522 38.08 -10.38 6.93
CA ASN A 522 38.70 -11.61 7.41
C ASN A 522 37.68 -12.73 7.71
N THR A 523 36.67 -12.87 6.85
CA THR A 523 35.61 -13.88 6.98
C THR A 523 35.09 -14.30 5.61
N GLU A 524 34.34 -15.40 5.52
CA GLU A 524 33.78 -15.83 4.25
C GLU A 524 32.73 -14.83 3.76
N VAL A 525 32.75 -14.58 2.45
CA VAL A 525 31.77 -13.76 1.74
C VAL A 525 30.81 -14.71 1.05
N ILE A 526 29.51 -14.54 1.31
CA ILE A 526 28.43 -15.30 0.70
C ILE A 526 27.70 -14.37 -0.27
N LEU A 527 27.60 -14.81 -1.53
CA LEU A 527 26.82 -14.14 -2.55
C LEU A 527 25.58 -14.98 -2.86
N VAL A 528 24.41 -14.39 -2.62
CA VAL A 528 23.13 -14.97 -2.97
C VAL A 528 22.67 -14.38 -4.30
N LEU A 529 22.57 -15.21 -5.33
CA LEU A 529 22.14 -14.80 -6.66
C LEU A 529 20.67 -15.19 -6.89
N PRO A 530 19.73 -14.25 -6.71
CA PRO A 530 18.37 -14.49 -7.17
C PRO A 530 18.30 -14.37 -8.70
N LYS A 531 17.32 -15.05 -9.30
CA LYS A 531 16.98 -14.91 -10.73
C LYS A 531 16.72 -13.45 -11.11
N ASP A 532 16.00 -12.74 -10.24
CA ASP A 532 15.62 -11.35 -10.38
C ASP A 532 16.15 -10.55 -9.19
N TYR A 533 16.84 -9.43 -9.41
CA TYR A 533 17.28 -8.52 -8.35
C TYR A 533 16.69 -7.13 -8.52
N TYR A 534 16.50 -6.41 -7.41
CA TYR A 534 15.81 -5.13 -7.40
C TYR A 534 16.73 -4.03 -7.93
N SER A 535 16.29 -3.30 -8.96
CA SER A 535 17.07 -2.22 -9.59
C SER A 535 16.34 -0.88 -9.44
N PRO A 536 16.46 -0.20 -8.28
CA PRO A 536 15.68 0.99 -7.96
C PRO A 536 15.98 2.19 -8.87
N LEU A 537 17.12 2.18 -9.55
CA LEU A 537 17.60 3.27 -10.41
C LEU A 537 17.36 2.99 -11.90
N SER A 538 16.68 1.90 -12.24
CA SER A 538 16.31 1.58 -13.61
C SER A 538 14.80 1.67 -13.82
N TRP A 539 14.38 1.84 -15.07
CA TRP A 539 12.96 1.78 -15.43
C TRP A 539 12.36 0.37 -15.29
N ARG A 540 13.19 -0.65 -15.08
CA ARG A 540 12.78 -2.01 -14.74
C ARG A 540 12.84 -2.16 -13.22
N PHE A 541 11.72 -2.53 -12.59
CA PHE A 541 11.67 -2.78 -11.14
C PHE A 541 12.61 -3.91 -10.71
N PHE A 542 12.82 -4.88 -11.61
CA PHE A 542 13.75 -5.98 -11.42
C PHE A 542 14.64 -6.11 -12.64
N ASP A 543 15.90 -6.41 -12.40
CA ASP A 543 16.87 -6.77 -13.41
C ASP A 543 17.23 -8.26 -13.27
N GLN A 544 17.79 -8.83 -14.33
CA GLN A 544 18.11 -10.25 -14.43
C GLN A 544 19.52 -10.44 -14.99
N LEU A 545 20.18 -11.51 -14.57
CA LEU A 545 21.36 -12.00 -15.27
C LEU A 545 20.93 -12.60 -16.61
N SER A 546 21.73 -12.35 -17.65
CA SER A 546 21.60 -13.09 -18.91
C SER A 546 21.96 -14.57 -18.70
N GLU A 547 21.53 -15.43 -19.64
CA GLU A 547 21.90 -16.84 -19.64
C GLU A 547 23.43 -17.01 -19.67
N GLU A 548 24.12 -16.19 -20.48
CA GLU A 548 25.59 -16.19 -20.61
C GLU A 548 26.28 -15.82 -19.29
N GLU A 549 25.81 -14.79 -18.58
CA GLU A 549 26.36 -14.40 -17.27
C GLU A 549 26.06 -15.46 -16.20
N THR A 550 24.88 -16.06 -16.25
CA THR A 550 24.51 -17.16 -15.36
C THR A 550 25.43 -18.36 -15.59
N GLU A 551 25.73 -18.70 -16.84
CA GLU A 551 26.73 -19.72 -17.21
C GLU A 551 28.14 -19.35 -16.75
N ALA A 552 28.54 -18.08 -16.92
CA ALA A 552 29.84 -17.58 -16.49
C ALA A 552 30.06 -17.79 -14.98
N TYR A 553 29.02 -17.56 -14.15
CA TYR A 553 29.06 -17.81 -12.72
C TYR A 553 29.45 -19.23 -12.33
N TYR A 554 29.02 -20.24 -13.10
CA TYR A 554 29.40 -21.64 -12.84
C TYR A 554 30.88 -21.92 -13.11
N ASN A 555 31.55 -21.07 -13.88
CA ASN A 555 32.94 -21.24 -14.31
C ASN A 555 33.93 -20.34 -13.55
N LEU A 556 33.48 -19.54 -12.58
CA LEU A 556 34.34 -18.64 -11.81
C LEU A 556 35.19 -19.41 -10.78
N GLU A 557 36.49 -19.55 -11.03
CA GLU A 557 37.43 -20.32 -10.19
C GLU A 557 37.59 -19.80 -8.75
N TYR A 558 37.27 -18.54 -8.50
CA TYR A 558 37.41 -17.92 -7.17
C TYR A 558 36.16 -18.03 -6.28
N LEU A 559 35.08 -18.61 -6.81
CA LEU A 559 33.88 -18.90 -6.03
C LEU A 559 33.76 -20.42 -5.88
N ASN A 560 33.69 -20.95 -4.66
CA ASN A 560 33.04 -22.27 -4.53
C ASN A 560 31.54 -22.09 -4.37
N ARG A 561 30.83 -23.02 -4.95
CA ARG A 561 29.42 -23.19 -4.69
C ARG A 561 29.26 -23.87 -3.34
N ILE A 562 28.55 -23.21 -2.42
CA ILE A 562 28.12 -23.86 -1.18
C ILE A 562 26.97 -24.81 -1.50
N PHE A 563 26.03 -24.36 -2.34
CA PHE A 563 24.81 -25.07 -2.62
C PHE A 563 24.16 -24.60 -3.93
N SER A 564 23.50 -25.52 -4.64
CA SER A 564 22.63 -25.23 -5.76
C SER A 564 21.41 -26.12 -5.67
N ALA A 565 20.22 -25.53 -5.82
CA ALA A 565 18.98 -26.26 -5.94
C ALA A 565 18.37 -26.02 -7.32
N LYS A 566 18.29 -27.08 -8.12
CA LYS A 566 17.45 -27.12 -9.33
C LYS A 566 15.98 -27.29 -8.95
N GLY A 567 15.11 -26.50 -9.58
CA GLY A 567 13.66 -26.55 -9.39
C GLY A 567 13.01 -27.68 -10.17
N GLU A 568 11.72 -27.93 -9.91
CA GLU A 568 10.90 -28.86 -10.71
C GLU A 568 10.84 -28.45 -12.19
N ASP A 569 10.95 -27.14 -12.46
CA ASP A 569 10.99 -26.54 -13.79
C ASP A 569 12.40 -26.56 -14.42
N GLY A 570 13.41 -27.07 -13.69
CA GLY A 570 14.82 -27.04 -14.07
C GLY A 570 15.58 -25.77 -13.65
N GLU A 571 14.92 -24.77 -13.06
CA GLU A 571 15.54 -23.49 -12.68
C GLU A 571 16.42 -23.59 -11.42
N GLU A 572 17.69 -23.19 -11.54
CA GLU A 572 18.71 -23.24 -10.49
C GLU A 572 18.82 -21.89 -9.76
N THR A 573 18.77 -21.89 -8.42
CA THR A 573 19.10 -20.70 -7.60
C THR A 573 20.39 -20.99 -6.84
N PRO A 574 21.54 -20.52 -7.33
CA PRO A 574 22.83 -20.87 -6.75
C PRO A 574 23.26 -19.94 -5.60
N TYR A 575 23.91 -20.53 -4.59
CA TYR A 575 24.52 -19.84 -3.46
C TYR A 575 26.04 -20.05 -3.49
N TYR A 576 26.80 -18.97 -3.50
CA TYR A 576 28.26 -18.99 -3.67
C TYR A 576 28.99 -18.38 -2.48
N TRP A 577 30.23 -18.82 -2.24
CA TRP A 577 31.18 -18.14 -1.35
C TRP A 577 32.48 -17.74 -2.06
N VAL A 578 33.32 -16.91 -1.45
CA VAL A 578 34.71 -16.69 -1.88
C VAL A 578 35.66 -17.56 -1.05
N ILE A 579 36.46 -18.41 -1.72
CA ILE A 579 37.39 -19.39 -1.08
C ILE A 579 38.54 -18.74 -0.34
#